data_AF-A0A349EAX9-F1
#
_entry.id   AF-A0A349EAX9-F1
#
_cell.length_a   1.000
_cell.length_b   1.000
_cell.length_c   1.000
_cell.angle_alpha   90.00
_cell.angle_beta   90.00
_cell.angle_gamma   90.00
#
_symmetry.space_group_name_H-M   'P 1'
#
loop_
_entity.id
_entity.type
_entity.pdbx_description
1 polymer ?
#
loop_
_entity_poly.entity_id
_entity_poly.type
_entity_poly.pdbx_seq_one_letter_code
_entity_poly.pdbx_strand_id
1 'polypeptide(L)'
;MITKASLILALGSLLLATLPASAEEASGSEYDALAIALDDIQWGAPGGGNGFPVGVQSARQGTDSVTGGITYYAKFPAGSHFDMHWHTHDEFVVVVQGSVTIVLGNQSHSV
;
A
#
# COMPACT_ATOMS: atom_id res chain seq x y z
N MET A 1 -29.60 -63.12 45.06
CA MET A 1 -29.24 -61.87 45.76
C MET A 1 -28.49 -61.01 44.76
N ILE A 2 -28.94 -59.78 44.56
CA ILE A 2 -28.44 -58.86 43.53
C ILE A 2 -27.27 -58.08 44.12
N THR A 3 -26.08 -58.20 43.55
CA THR A 3 -24.98 -57.24 43.77
C THR A 3 -24.64 -56.58 42.45
N LYS A 4 -25.04 -55.31 42.36
CA LYS A 4 -24.70 -54.38 41.29
C LYS A 4 -23.20 -54.10 41.37
N ALA A 5 -22.45 -54.36 40.30
CA ALA A 5 -21.10 -53.83 40.14
C ALA A 5 -21.01 -53.15 38.78
N SER A 6 -20.66 -51.87 38.84
CA SER A 6 -20.95 -50.84 37.87
C SER A 6 -20.16 -50.98 36.56
N LEU A 7 -20.88 -50.68 35.48
CA LEU A 7 -20.37 -50.35 34.15
C LEU A 7 -19.48 -49.10 34.25
N ILE A 8 -18.15 -49.24 34.14
CA ILE A 8 -17.25 -48.09 33.97
C ILE A 8 -17.07 -47.86 32.47
N LEU A 9 -17.94 -47.00 31.94
CA LEU A 9 -17.77 -46.33 30.67
C LEU A 9 -16.83 -45.15 30.90
N ALA A 10 -15.67 -45.14 30.25
CA ALA A 10 -14.91 -43.90 30.05
C ALA A 10 -14.39 -43.88 28.62
N LEU A 11 -15.30 -43.52 27.71
CA LEU A 11 -14.94 -42.93 26.42
C LEU A 11 -13.94 -41.81 26.70
N GLY A 12 -12.70 -41.99 26.26
CA GLY A 12 -11.73 -40.90 26.17
C GLY A 12 -12.24 -39.90 25.14
N SER A 13 -13.09 -38.97 25.56
CA SER A 13 -13.44 -37.80 24.76
C SER A 13 -12.18 -36.95 24.62
N LEU A 14 -11.55 -37.08 23.46
CA LEU A 14 -10.53 -36.17 22.95
C LEU A 14 -11.21 -34.81 22.73
N LEU A 15 -11.35 -34.01 23.79
CA LEU A 15 -11.70 -32.60 23.67
C LEU A 15 -10.45 -31.86 23.16
N LEU A 16 -10.24 -31.88 21.84
CA LEU A 16 -9.47 -30.82 21.20
C LEU A 16 -10.30 -29.55 21.34
N ALA A 17 -9.98 -28.75 22.36
CA ALA A 17 -10.49 -27.39 22.46
C ALA A 17 -9.99 -26.63 21.23
N THR A 18 -10.85 -26.44 20.23
CA THR A 18 -10.64 -25.47 19.18
C THR A 18 -10.75 -24.10 19.82
N LEU A 19 -9.63 -23.59 20.32
CA LEU A 19 -9.53 -22.18 20.68
C LEU A 19 -9.76 -21.39 19.38
N PRO A 20 -10.75 -20.49 19.33
CA PRO A 20 -10.82 -19.55 18.23
C PRO A 20 -9.54 -18.73 18.28
N ALA A 21 -8.76 -18.75 17.19
CA ALA A 21 -7.71 -17.78 17.00
C ALA A 21 -8.40 -16.41 16.96
N SER A 22 -8.31 -15.64 18.05
CA SER A 22 -8.59 -14.21 17.98
C SER A 22 -7.54 -13.63 17.05
N ALA A 23 -7.95 -13.36 15.81
CA ALA A 23 -7.20 -12.47 14.95
C ALA A 23 -7.09 -11.15 15.70
N GLU A 24 -5.86 -10.74 16.01
CA GLU A 24 -5.59 -9.43 16.59
C GLU A 24 -6.11 -8.40 15.57
N GLU A 25 -7.16 -7.67 15.92
CA GLU A 25 -7.61 -6.55 15.09
C GLU A 25 -6.43 -5.58 15.02
N ALA A 26 -5.85 -5.47 13.82
CA ALA A 26 -4.81 -4.49 13.57
C ALA A 26 -5.35 -3.14 14.03
N SER A 27 -4.61 -2.44 14.90
CA SER A 27 -4.93 -1.09 15.33
C SER A 27 -5.38 -0.29 14.12
N GLY A 28 -6.57 0.31 14.18
CA GLY A 28 -7.23 0.94 13.03
C GLY A 28 -6.24 1.76 12.21
N SER A 29 -6.11 1.40 10.93
CA SER A 29 -5.31 2.15 9.96
C SER A 29 -5.72 3.62 10.00
N GLU A 30 -4.75 4.54 9.92
CA GLU A 30 -5.02 5.98 9.79
C GLU A 30 -5.88 6.30 8.55
N TYR A 31 -5.84 5.41 7.55
CA TYR A 31 -6.59 5.51 6.31
C TYR A 31 -7.64 4.41 6.21
N ASP A 32 -8.83 4.79 5.75
CA ASP A 32 -9.83 3.82 5.31
C ASP A 32 -9.29 3.01 4.12
N ALA A 33 -9.66 1.73 4.06
CA ALA A 33 -9.33 0.90 2.92
C ALA A 33 -9.94 1.50 1.64
N LEU A 34 -9.10 1.77 0.64
CA LEU A 34 -9.47 2.43 -0.60
C LEU A 34 -9.08 1.59 -1.81
N ALA A 35 -10.02 1.40 -2.73
CA ALA A 35 -9.77 0.87 -4.06
C ALA A 35 -10.42 1.82 -5.08
N ILE A 36 -9.62 2.35 -6.01
CA ILE A 36 -10.06 3.29 -7.05
C ILE A 36 -9.57 2.82 -8.41
N ALA A 37 -10.39 2.99 -9.44
CA ALA A 37 -9.92 2.83 -10.82
C ALA A 37 -8.98 3.99 -11.18
N LEU A 38 -8.02 3.74 -12.06
CA LEU A 38 -7.05 4.75 -12.49
C LEU A 38 -7.73 5.98 -13.12
N ASP A 39 -8.81 5.74 -13.88
CA ASP A 39 -9.57 6.79 -14.56
C ASP A 39 -10.39 7.67 -13.60
N ASP A 40 -10.66 7.18 -12.39
CA ASP A 40 -11.44 7.89 -11.37
C ASP A 40 -10.57 8.73 -10.43
N ILE A 41 -9.24 8.75 -10.63
CA ILE A 41 -8.33 9.58 -9.84
C ILE A 41 -8.71 11.06 -9.98
N GLN A 42 -8.93 11.69 -8.84
CA GLN A 42 -9.18 13.12 -8.75
C GLN A 42 -7.85 13.88 -8.78
N TRP A 43 -7.49 14.39 -9.96
CA TRP A 43 -6.24 15.11 -10.17
C TRP A 43 -6.30 16.53 -9.60
N GLY A 44 -5.21 16.96 -8.95
CA GLY A 44 -5.01 18.35 -8.57
C GLY A 44 -4.84 19.28 -9.77
N ALA A 45 -4.79 20.59 -9.49
CA ALA A 45 -4.51 21.59 -10.52
C ALA A 45 -3.12 21.36 -11.16
N PRO A 46 -2.95 21.66 -12.46
CA PRO A 46 -1.65 21.56 -13.12
C PRO A 46 -0.63 22.52 -12.50
N GLY A 47 0.59 22.03 -12.28
CA GLY A 47 1.71 22.80 -11.75
C GLY A 47 2.21 23.88 -12.72
N GLY A 48 2.72 24.98 -12.16
CA GLY A 48 3.06 26.21 -12.90
C GLY A 48 4.54 26.43 -13.25
N GLY A 49 5.44 25.45 -13.06
CA GLY A 49 6.84 25.58 -13.50
C GLY A 49 7.88 26.03 -12.45
N ASN A 50 7.56 26.03 -11.16
CA ASN A 50 8.48 26.44 -10.09
C ASN A 50 9.35 25.27 -9.58
N GLY A 51 10.24 24.75 -10.43
CA GLY A 51 11.11 23.60 -10.11
C GLY A 51 10.50 22.23 -10.41
N PHE A 52 9.29 22.20 -10.97
CA PHE A 52 8.63 21.01 -11.50
C PHE A 52 8.22 21.29 -12.96
N PRO A 53 8.14 20.26 -13.84
CA PRO A 53 7.69 20.46 -15.20
C PRO A 53 6.30 21.11 -15.24
N VAL A 54 6.12 22.04 -16.18
CA VAL A 54 4.85 22.73 -16.35
C VAL A 54 3.75 21.73 -16.72
N GLY A 55 2.59 21.86 -16.08
CA GLY A 55 1.42 21.04 -16.37
C GLY A 55 1.36 19.70 -15.62
N VAL A 56 2.36 19.35 -14.82
CA VAL A 56 2.30 18.14 -13.97
C VAL A 56 1.14 18.23 -13.00
N GLN A 57 0.37 17.16 -12.91
CA GLN A 57 -0.71 17.01 -11.93
C GLN A 57 -0.38 15.89 -10.96
N SER A 58 -0.82 16.02 -9.71
CA SER A 58 -0.66 14.99 -8.69
C SER A 58 -1.97 14.68 -7.99
N ALA A 59 -2.06 13.46 -7.43
CA ALA A 59 -3.17 13.03 -6.58
C ALA A 59 -2.61 12.22 -5.40
N ARG A 60 -2.56 12.82 -4.21
CA ARG A 60 -2.04 12.18 -2.99
C ARG A 60 -3.04 11.13 -2.47
N GLN A 61 -2.54 9.92 -2.24
CA GLN A 61 -3.31 8.80 -1.70
C GLN A 61 -3.15 8.69 -0.18
N GLY A 62 -1.99 9.08 0.36
CA GLY A 62 -1.75 9.11 1.81
C GLY A 62 -0.41 9.74 2.18
N THR A 63 -0.25 9.95 3.47
CA THR A 63 0.99 10.37 4.14
C THR A 63 1.24 9.44 5.32
N ASP A 64 2.39 8.78 5.37
CA ASP A 64 2.79 8.01 6.54
C ASP A 64 2.99 8.94 7.75
N SER A 65 2.26 8.72 8.84
CA SER A 65 2.28 9.63 9.99
C SER A 65 3.57 9.61 10.80
N VAL A 66 4.40 8.57 10.65
CA VAL A 66 5.66 8.42 11.38
C VAL A 66 6.80 9.11 10.64
N THR A 67 6.88 8.90 9.32
CA THR A 67 7.99 9.37 8.47
C THR A 67 7.65 10.63 7.66
N GLY A 68 6.37 10.93 7.46
CA GLY A 68 5.90 11.99 6.56
C GLY A 68 5.98 11.60 5.07
N GLY A 69 6.38 10.37 4.75
CA GLY A 69 6.47 9.88 3.37
C GLY A 69 5.11 9.90 2.68
N ILE A 70 5.07 10.34 1.42
CA ILE A 70 3.82 10.43 0.65
C ILE A 70 3.71 9.30 -0.37
N THR A 71 2.49 8.77 -0.52
CA THR A 71 2.13 7.93 -1.67
C THR A 71 1.18 8.74 -2.55
N TYR A 72 1.49 8.86 -3.83
CA TYR A 72 0.72 9.69 -4.76
C TYR A 72 0.86 9.22 -6.20
N TYR A 73 -0.13 9.56 -7.02
CA TYR A 73 0.00 9.47 -8.47
C TYR A 73 0.50 10.80 -9.03
N ALA A 74 1.33 10.72 -10.07
CA ALA A 74 1.78 11.86 -10.85
C ALA A 74 1.45 11.65 -12.32
N LYS A 75 0.91 12.68 -12.97
CA LYS A 75 0.59 12.70 -14.39
C LYS A 75 1.42 13.76 -15.09
N PHE A 76 2.25 13.30 -16.02
CA PHE A 76 3.18 14.11 -16.78
C PHE A 76 2.64 14.36 -18.19
N PRO A 77 2.49 15.62 -18.63
CA PRO A 77 2.31 15.92 -20.03
C PRO A 77 3.44 15.35 -20.89
N ALA A 78 3.14 14.96 -22.13
CA ALA A 78 4.17 14.48 -23.05
C ALA A 78 5.28 15.54 -23.24
N GLY A 79 6.54 15.10 -23.22
CA GLY A 79 7.70 15.98 -23.29
C GLY A 79 8.10 16.62 -21.96
N SER A 80 7.42 16.30 -20.85
CA SER A 80 7.87 16.71 -19.51
C SER A 80 9.26 16.17 -19.21
N HIS A 81 10.07 16.97 -18.52
CA HIS A 81 11.42 16.60 -18.12
C HIS A 81 11.72 17.19 -16.73
N PHE A 82 12.23 16.33 -15.84
CA PHE A 82 12.88 16.76 -14.62
C PHE A 82 14.39 16.79 -14.83
N ASP A 83 15.03 17.87 -14.41
CA ASP A 83 16.47 17.89 -14.27
C ASP A 83 16.91 16.93 -13.17
N MET A 84 18.10 16.34 -13.30
CA MET A 84 18.68 15.46 -12.30
C MET A 84 18.75 16.18 -10.94
N HIS A 85 18.20 15.57 -9.90
CA HIS A 85 18.16 16.09 -8.54
C HIS A 85 18.33 14.97 -7.51
N TRP A 86 18.40 15.33 -6.23
CA TRP A 86 18.61 14.40 -5.13
C TRP A 86 17.48 14.51 -4.11
N HIS A 87 17.21 13.42 -3.40
CA HIS A 87 16.27 13.36 -2.29
C HIS A 87 16.99 13.00 -0.98
N THR A 88 16.47 13.48 0.16
CA THR A 88 16.95 13.09 1.50
C THR A 88 16.48 11.69 1.93
N HIS A 89 15.50 11.13 1.22
CA HIS A 89 14.88 9.83 1.48
C HIS A 89 14.80 9.03 0.18
N ASP A 90 14.65 7.71 0.31
CA ASP A 90 14.47 6.82 -0.83
C ASP A 90 13.12 7.09 -1.52
N GLU A 91 13.12 7.01 -2.85
CA GLU A 91 11.91 7.10 -3.67
C GLU A 91 11.79 5.84 -4.54
N PHE A 92 10.57 5.31 -4.63
CA PHE A 92 10.23 4.19 -5.49
C PHE A 92 9.17 4.62 -6.49
N VAL A 93 9.40 4.34 -7.78
CA VAL A 93 8.51 4.77 -8.87
C VAL A 93 8.04 3.55 -9.66
N VAL A 94 6.74 3.48 -9.92
CA VAL A 94 6.12 2.50 -10.81
C VAL A 94 5.43 3.24 -11.94
N VAL A 95 5.75 2.86 -13.17
CA VAL A 95 5.11 3.42 -14.36
C VAL A 95 3.84 2.64 -14.63
N VAL A 96 2.71 3.31 -14.40
CA VAL A 96 1.37 2.71 -14.53
C VAL A 96 0.85 2.82 -15.96
N GLN A 97 1.17 3.91 -16.67
CA GLN A 97 0.73 4.15 -18.05
C GLN A 97 1.67 5.12 -18.76
N GLY A 98 1.86 4.91 -20.06
CA GLY A 98 2.70 5.74 -20.92
C GLY A 98 4.12 5.20 -21.04
N SER A 99 5.06 6.08 -21.37
CA SER A 99 6.48 5.72 -21.46
C SER A 99 7.33 6.83 -20.87
N VAL A 100 8.40 6.45 -20.18
CA VAL A 100 9.33 7.40 -19.56
C VAL A 100 10.74 6.80 -19.52
N THR A 101 11.73 7.66 -19.59
CA THR A 101 13.12 7.29 -19.29
C THR A 101 13.48 7.83 -17.92
N ILE A 102 13.84 6.94 -17.01
CA ILE A 102 14.31 7.26 -15.66
C ILE A 102 15.82 7.12 -15.63
N VAL A 103 16.52 8.18 -15.23
CA VAL A 103 17.98 8.16 -15.07
C VAL A 103 18.31 8.09 -13.58
N LEU A 104 18.96 7.01 -13.16
CA LEU A 104 19.40 6.77 -11.79
C LEU A 104 20.93 6.83 -11.74
N GLY A 105 21.47 7.98 -11.32
CA GLY A 105 22.91 8.27 -11.39
C GLY A 105 23.40 8.24 -12.83
N ASN A 106 24.22 7.23 -13.18
CA ASN A 106 24.78 7.06 -14.53
C ASN A 106 24.02 6.01 -15.36
N GLN A 107 22.93 5.45 -14.83
CA GLN A 107 22.15 4.40 -15.48
C GLN A 107 20.84 4.96 -16.01
N SER A 108 20.42 4.50 -17.18
CA SER A 108 19.16 4.90 -17.82
C SER A 108 18.24 3.70 -17.97
N HIS A 109 16.97 3.89 -17.62
CA HIS A 109 15.92 2.88 -17.65
C HIS A 109 14.74 3.42 -18.46
N SER A 110 14.49 2.87 -19.64
CA SER A 110 13.29 3.18 -20.43
C SER A 110 12.22 2.14 -20.14
N VAL A 111 11.04 2.62 -19.78
CA VAL A 111 9.86 1.84 -19.38
C VAL A 111 8.61 2.36 -20.07
#